data_AF-A0A6A6EL67-F1
#
_entry.id   AF-A0A6A6EL67-F1
#
_cell.length_a   1.000
_cell.length_b   1.000
_cell.length_c   1.000
_cell.angle_alpha   90.00
_cell.angle_beta   90.00
_cell.angle_gamma   90.00
#
_symmetry.space_group_name_H-M   'P 1'
#
loop_
_entity.id
_entity.type
_entity.pdbx_description
1 polymer ?
#
loop_
_entity_poly.entity_id
_entity_poly.type
_entity_poly.pdbx_seq_one_letter_code
_entity_poly.pdbx_strand_id
1 'polypeptide(L)'
;MANKRSIQRGKERISIIVQRKNSKLKIKNQKASRGSRGRITKAAPYQSKDAPIARVAPNRKWFSYTRMISQDSLATSCAAVAETQKDPYVCLLKRSKLPIGLIKGELQ
;
A
#
# COMPACT_ATOMS: atom_id res chain seq x y z
N MET A 1 29.67 28.92 21.17
CA MET A 1 28.42 29.57 20.73
C MET A 1 27.74 28.70 19.67
N ALA A 2 26.46 28.32 19.84
CA ALA A 2 25.76 27.48 18.86
C ALA A 2 25.44 28.26 17.57
N ASN A 3 25.66 27.64 16.40
CA ASN A 3 25.43 28.25 15.09
C ASN A 3 23.93 28.45 14.84
N LYS A 4 23.50 29.67 14.47
CA LYS A 4 22.10 30.01 14.18
C LYS A 4 21.43 29.05 13.17
N ARG A 5 22.19 28.51 12.20
CA ARG A 5 21.69 27.53 11.22
C ARG A 5 21.39 26.14 11.82
N SER A 6 22.16 25.67 12.80
CA SER A 6 21.91 24.36 13.43
C SER A 6 20.68 24.41 14.34
N ILE A 7 20.47 25.54 15.03
CA ILE A 7 19.27 25.78 15.85
C ILE A 7 18.01 25.83 14.96
N GLN A 8 18.08 26.50 13.81
CA GLN A 8 16.96 26.59 12.86
C GLN A 8 16.56 25.21 12.32
N ARG A 9 17.53 24.39 11.89
CA ARG A 9 17.27 23.00 11.45
C ARG A 9 16.69 22.13 12.56
N GLY A 10 17.12 22.33 13.81
CA GLY A 10 16.54 21.65 14.98
C GLY A 10 15.07 22.01 15.19
N LYS A 11 14.72 23.29 15.11
CA LYS A 11 13.34 23.77 15.20
C LYS A 11 12.44 23.21 14.10
N GLU A 12 12.94 23.12 12.86
CA GLU A 12 12.22 22.54 11.72
C GLU A 12 11.97 21.02 11.89
N ARG A 13 12.94 20.27 12.43
CA ARG A 13 12.73 18.84 12.71
C ARG A 13 11.67 18.62 13.79
N ILE A 14 11.73 19.42 14.87
CA ILE A 14 10.73 19.37 15.95
C ILE A 14 9.35 19.73 15.41
N SER A 15 9.25 20.76 14.56
CA SER A 15 7.98 21.15 13.96
C SER A 15 7.37 20.01 13.14
N ILE A 16 8.15 19.33 12.28
CA ILE A 16 7.67 18.18 11.49
C ILE A 16 7.15 17.05 12.39
N ILE A 17 7.87 16.72 13.46
CA ILE A 17 7.47 15.67 14.41
C ILE A 17 6.16 16.05 15.10
N VAL A 18 6.04 17.30 15.55
CA VAL A 18 4.82 17.82 16.18
C VAL A 18 3.66 17.80 15.19
N GLN A 19 3.84 18.21 13.93
CA GLN A 19 2.81 18.15 12.90
C GLN A 19 2.36 16.70 12.62
N ARG A 20 3.29 15.75 12.54
CA ARG A 20 2.99 14.31 12.35
C ARG A 20 2.26 13.71 13.56
N LYS A 21 2.64 14.11 14.78
CA LYS A 21 1.96 13.68 16.01
C LYS A 21 0.54 14.24 16.08
N ASN A 22 0.37 15.53 15.77
CA ASN A 22 -0.92 16.21 15.77
C ASN A 22 -1.88 15.63 14.72
N SER A 23 -1.41 15.34 13.50
CA SER A 23 -2.24 14.67 12.48
C SER A 23 -2.68 13.26 12.91
N LYS A 24 -1.78 12.46 13.49
CA LYS A 24 -2.12 11.14 14.03
C LYS A 24 -3.16 11.21 15.16
N LEU A 25 -3.03 12.17 16.08
CA LEU A 25 -3.99 12.37 17.17
C LEU A 25 -5.35 12.84 16.64
N LYS A 26 -5.37 13.73 15.64
CA LYS A 26 -6.60 14.21 15.00
C LYS A 26 -7.40 13.05 14.39
N ILE A 27 -6.75 12.07 13.76
CA ILE A 27 -7.43 10.90 13.15
C ILE A 27 -8.11 10.02 14.22
N LYS A 28 -7.48 9.85 15.39
CA LYS A 28 -8.03 8.99 16.45
C LYS A 28 -9.34 9.49 17.06
N ASN A 29 -9.57 10.81 17.04
CA ASN A 29 -10.68 11.45 17.77
C ASN A 29 -11.77 12.02 16.84
N GLN A 30 -11.91 11.53 15.61
CA GLN A 30 -12.86 12.09 14.64
C GLN A 30 -14.28 11.58 14.89
N LYS A 31 -15.19 12.50 15.26
CA LYS A 31 -16.62 12.23 15.47
C LYS A 31 -17.46 13.12 14.55
N ALA A 32 -18.69 12.70 14.25
CA ALA A 32 -19.63 13.51 13.49
C ALA A 32 -20.03 14.78 14.27
N SER A 33 -20.10 15.92 13.58
CA SER A 33 -20.56 17.18 14.17
C SER A 33 -22.09 17.27 14.07
N ARG A 34 -22.74 17.69 15.17
CA ARG A 34 -24.20 17.74 15.30
C ARG A 34 -24.66 19.16 15.66
N GLY A 35 -25.77 19.61 15.09
CA GLY A 35 -26.42 20.86 15.50
C GLY A 35 -27.16 20.72 16.84
N SER A 36 -27.70 21.83 17.36
CA SER A 36 -28.45 21.84 18.63
C SER A 36 -29.65 20.87 18.65
N ARG A 37 -30.28 20.65 17.49
CA ARG A 37 -31.38 19.69 17.29
C ARG A 37 -30.91 18.24 17.11
N GLY A 38 -29.64 17.91 17.37
CA GLY A 38 -29.08 16.55 17.29
C GLY A 38 -28.86 15.97 15.89
N ARG A 39 -29.27 16.70 14.84
CA ARG A 39 -29.04 16.31 13.43
C ARG A 39 -27.56 16.43 13.07
N ILE A 40 -27.04 15.46 12.32
CA ILE A 40 -25.65 15.44 11.86
C ILE A 40 -25.47 16.50 10.77
N THR A 41 -24.63 17.50 11.04
CA THR A 41 -24.31 18.59 10.09
C THR A 41 -23.07 18.24 9.26
N LYS A 42 -22.08 17.57 9.86
CA LYS A 42 -20.90 17.04 9.16
C LYS A 42 -20.69 15.59 9.57
N ALA A 43 -20.74 14.69 8.58
CA ALA A 43 -20.46 13.28 8.81
C ALA A 43 -19.04 13.08 9.36
N ALA A 44 -18.85 11.99 10.09
CA ALA A 44 -17.49 11.58 10.46
C ALA A 44 -16.73 11.18 9.17
N PRO A 45 -15.40 11.25 9.17
CA PRO A 45 -14.59 10.82 8.04
C PRO A 45 -14.88 9.36 7.68
N TYR A 46 -14.93 9.07 6.37
CA TYR A 46 -15.31 7.77 5.79
C TYR A 46 -16.75 7.32 6.07
N GLN A 47 -17.61 8.20 6.60
CA GLN A 47 -19.04 7.93 6.83
C GLN A 47 -19.93 8.87 5.99
N SER A 48 -19.47 9.27 4.80
CA SER A 48 -20.29 10.02 3.85
C SER A 48 -21.52 9.19 3.46
N LYS A 49 -22.69 9.82 3.41
CA LYS A 49 -23.94 9.18 2.96
C LYS A 49 -24.11 9.21 1.45
N ASP A 50 -23.21 9.90 0.77
CA ASP A 50 -23.24 10.06 -0.68
C ASP A 50 -22.92 8.71 -1.34
N ALA A 51 -23.81 8.25 -2.22
CA ALA A 51 -23.59 7.06 -3.03
C ALA A 51 -23.04 7.50 -4.41
N PRO A 52 -21.73 7.38 -4.66
CA PRO A 52 -21.17 7.76 -5.96
C PRO A 52 -21.65 6.79 -7.05
N ILE A 53 -21.87 7.33 -8.26
CA ILE A 53 -22.17 6.51 -9.43
C ILE A 53 -20.90 5.77 -9.85
N ALA A 54 -20.76 4.51 -9.46
CA ALA A 54 -19.61 3.67 -9.78
C ALA A 54 -19.78 3.02 -11.15
N ARG A 55 -19.46 3.75 -12.23
CA ARG A 55 -19.39 3.21 -13.59
C ARG A 55 -17.94 3.01 -14.01
N VAL A 56 -17.67 1.91 -14.70
CA VAL A 56 -16.35 1.62 -15.24
C VAL A 56 -16.35 1.97 -16.73
N ALA A 57 -15.49 2.92 -17.14
CA ALA A 57 -15.46 3.40 -18.53
C ALA A 57 -14.84 2.36 -19.47
N PRO A 58 -15.43 2.07 -20.64
CA PRO A 58 -14.87 1.08 -21.56
C PRO A 58 -13.46 1.48 -22.02
N ASN A 59 -12.50 0.56 -21.95
CA ASN A 59 -11.11 0.83 -22.31
C ASN A 59 -10.44 -0.39 -22.94
N ARG A 60 -9.78 -0.21 -24.08
CA ARG A 60 -9.01 -1.27 -24.78
C ARG A 60 -7.93 -1.90 -23.89
N LYS A 61 -7.36 -1.13 -22.96
CA LYS A 61 -6.31 -1.59 -22.05
C LYS A 61 -6.77 -2.70 -21.10
N TRP A 62 -8.08 -2.88 -20.89
CA TRP A 62 -8.59 -3.97 -20.05
C TRP A 62 -8.34 -5.35 -20.67
N PHE A 63 -8.28 -5.40 -22.00
CA PHE A 63 -8.14 -6.64 -22.75
C PHE A 63 -6.72 -6.86 -23.26
N SER A 64 -5.79 -5.94 -22.97
CA SER A 64 -4.36 -6.14 -23.26
C SER A 64 -3.68 -6.90 -22.14
N TYR A 65 -2.70 -7.74 -22.48
CA TYR A 65 -1.91 -8.47 -21.49
C TYR A 65 -1.20 -7.50 -20.53
N THR A 66 -1.42 -7.68 -19.22
CA THR A 66 -0.82 -6.83 -18.17
C THR A 66 0.47 -7.41 -17.61
N ARG A 67 0.66 -8.73 -17.69
CA ARG A 67 1.88 -9.44 -17.35
C ARG A 67 2.13 -10.53 -18.38
N MET A 68 3.33 -10.53 -18.95
CA MET A 68 3.84 -11.55 -19.86
C MET A 68 5.22 -11.98 -19.36
N ILE A 69 5.52 -13.27 -19.47
CA ILE A 69 6.83 -13.83 -19.13
C ILE A 69 7.35 -14.57 -20.36
N SER A 70 8.65 -14.45 -20.64
CA SER A 70 9.30 -15.24 -21.70
C SER A 70 9.58 -16.66 -21.21
N GLN A 71 9.66 -17.60 -22.15
CA GLN A 71 9.93 -19.01 -21.83
C GLN A 71 11.28 -19.19 -21.09
N ASP A 72 12.32 -18.47 -21.52
CA ASP A 72 13.64 -18.55 -20.89
C ASP A 72 13.62 -18.08 -19.43
N SER A 73 12.92 -16.96 -19.16
CA SER A 73 12.76 -16.43 -17.81
C SER A 73 11.94 -17.36 -16.92
N LEU A 74 10.97 -18.08 -17.50
CA LEU A 74 10.21 -19.10 -16.82
C LEU A 74 11.13 -20.26 -16.40
N ALA A 75 11.94 -20.79 -17.32
CA ALA A 75 12.86 -21.89 -17.05
C ALA A 75 13.87 -21.57 -15.93
N THR A 76 14.51 -20.39 -15.97
CA THR A 76 15.44 -19.96 -14.92
C THR A 76 14.74 -19.82 -13.57
N SER A 77 13.50 -19.31 -13.57
CA SER A 77 12.72 -19.14 -12.34
C SER A 77 12.29 -20.49 -11.76
N CYS A 78 11.91 -21.45 -12.59
CA CYS A 78 11.60 -22.82 -12.17
C CYS A 78 12.82 -23.47 -11.51
N ALA A 79 14.01 -23.35 -12.11
CA ALA A 79 15.24 -23.90 -11.54
C ALA A 79 15.57 -23.30 -10.16
N ALA A 80 15.50 -21.98 -10.01
CA ALA A 80 15.75 -21.31 -8.73
C ALA A 80 14.72 -21.68 -7.64
N VAL A 81 13.45 -21.86 -8.02
CA VAL A 81 12.39 -22.30 -7.08
C VAL A 81 12.61 -23.75 -6.66
N ALA A 82 13.02 -24.63 -7.58
CA ALA A 82 13.29 -26.03 -7.26
C ALA A 82 14.48 -26.21 -6.31
N GLU A 83 15.51 -25.36 -6.42
CA GLU A 83 16.64 -25.34 -5.49
C GLU A 83 16.21 -24.89 -4.09
N THR A 84 15.51 -23.75 -4.02
CA THR A 84 15.09 -23.17 -2.74
C THR A 84 13.98 -23.95 -2.04
N GLN A 85 13.13 -24.68 -2.77
CA GLN A 85 12.09 -25.52 -2.18
C GLN A 85 12.66 -26.79 -1.51
N LYS A 86 13.83 -27.27 -1.96
CA LYS A 86 14.47 -28.46 -1.40
C LYS A 86 15.10 -28.20 -0.03
N ASP A 87 15.47 -26.95 0.26
CA ASP A 87 16.10 -26.58 1.52
C ASP A 87 15.04 -26.19 2.60
N PRO A 88 14.85 -27.00 3.66
CA PRO A 88 13.90 -26.69 4.72
C PRO A 88 14.32 -25.53 5.62
N TYR A 89 15.57 -25.07 5.55
CA TYR A 89 16.09 -24.01 6.43
C TYR A 89 16.07 -22.62 5.79
N VAL A 90 15.71 -22.51 4.52
CA VAL A 90 15.64 -21.23 3.79
C VAL A 90 14.19 -20.74 3.70
N CYS A 91 13.94 -19.49 4.10
CA CYS A 91 12.62 -18.87 3.98
C CYS A 91 12.65 -17.64 3.06
N LEU A 92 11.62 -17.50 2.23
CA LEU A 92 11.48 -16.38 1.31
C LEU A 92 10.79 -15.19 1.98
N LEU A 93 11.53 -14.11 2.24
CA LEU A 93 10.98 -12.89 2.86
C LEU A 93 10.06 -12.09 1.92
N LYS A 94 10.37 -12.09 0.62
CA LYS A 94 9.60 -11.35 -0.38
C LYS A 94 9.41 -12.19 -1.64
N ARG A 95 8.16 -12.52 -1.91
CA ARG A 95 7.79 -13.21 -3.14
C ARG A 95 8.00 -12.28 -4.34
N SER A 96 8.79 -12.72 -5.31
CA SER A 96 8.85 -12.10 -6.64
C SER A 96 7.49 -12.24 -7.33
N LYS A 97 7.18 -11.37 -8.30
CA LYS A 97 5.90 -11.42 -9.04
C LYS A 97 5.85 -12.57 -10.05
N LEU A 98 6.33 -13.75 -9.66
CA LEU A 98 6.36 -14.96 -10.48
C LEU A 98 4.99 -15.65 -10.48
N PRO A 99 4.52 -16.13 -11.63
CA PRO A 99 3.33 -16.95 -11.73
C PRO A 99 3.62 -18.38 -11.25
N ILE A 100 3.79 -18.58 -9.94
CA ILE A 100 4.10 -19.90 -9.32
C ILE A 100 3.07 -20.98 -9.67
N GLY A 101 1.84 -20.60 -10.06
CA GLY A 101 0.84 -21.53 -10.57
C GLY A 101 1.29 -22.30 -11.81
N LEU A 102 2.12 -21.71 -12.67
CA LEU A 102 2.67 -22.39 -13.86
C LEU A 102 3.79 -23.37 -13.51
N ILE A 103 4.57 -23.07 -12.47
CA ILE A 103 5.75 -23.87 -12.05
C ILE A 103 5.34 -25.23 -11.48
N LYS A 104 4.16 -25.32 -10.82
CA LYS A 104 3.69 -26.56 -10.18
C LYS A 104 3.04 -27.55 -11.15
N GLY A 105 2.63 -27.10 -12.35
CA GLY A 105 1.92 -27.94 -13.32
C GLY A 105 2.82 -28.90 -14.11
N GLU A 106 4.12 -28.63 -14.21
CA GLU A 106 5.10 -29.48 -14.91
C GLU A 106 5.78 -30.53 -14.00
N LEU A 107 5.31 -30.69 -12.76
CA LEU A 107 5.86 -31.62 -11.76
C LEU A 107 4.99 -32.89 -11.57
N GLN A 108 4.31 -33.35 -12.63
CA GLN A 108 3.71 -34.70 -12.68
C GLN A 108 4.56 -35.64 -13.52
#